data_AF-A0A9E0VZI2-F1
#
_entry.id   AF-A0A9E0VZI2-F1
#
_cell.length_a   1.000
_cell.length_b   1.000
_cell.length_c   1.000
_cell.angle_alpha   90.00
_cell.angle_beta   90.00
_cell.angle_gamma   90.00
#
_symmetry.space_group_name_H-M   'P 1'
#
loop_
_entity.id
_entity.type
_entity.pdbx_description
1 polymer ?
#
loop_
_entity_poly.entity_id
_entity_poly.type
_entity_poly.pdbx_seq_one_letter_code
_entity_poly.pdbx_strand_id
1 'polypeptide(L)'
;QGFLEHVSLIMDNEAGEEGEKVTLMTLHAAKGLEFPAVFLPGWEDGLFPSQRSMDESGVRGLEEERRLAYVGITRAEEVCTISFAGNRRVYGQWQSQMPSRFIDELPEAHVDVLTPPGLYGGGYGAAASSGIESRAAEANVYNSPGWRRLQARGGERPMTQPRETRHSIIDAEALSAHTVGERVFHQKFGYGAIIAIEGDKLEIAFEKAGTKKVVARFITGADDVPF
;
A
#
# COMPACT_ATOMS: atom_id res chain seq x y z
N GLN A 1 33.80 15.47 4.27
CA GLN A 1 34.85 14.83 3.45
C GLN A 1 34.47 13.43 2.96
N GLY A 2 33.71 12.60 3.72
CA GLY A 2 33.40 11.22 3.30
C GLY A 2 32.42 10.98 2.12
N PHE A 3 31.61 11.96 1.70
CA PHE A 3 30.69 11.77 0.56
C PHE A 3 31.43 11.67 -0.78
N LEU A 4 32.47 12.50 -0.97
CA LEU A 4 33.29 12.48 -2.20
C LEU A 4 34.16 11.22 -2.29
N GLU A 5 34.71 10.74 -1.18
CA GLU A 5 35.45 9.46 -1.14
C GLU A 5 34.55 8.26 -1.45
N HIS A 6 33.30 8.25 -0.96
CA HIS A 6 32.36 7.18 -1.27
C HIS A 6 31.96 7.18 -2.75
N VAL A 7 31.73 8.35 -3.34
CA VAL A 7 31.42 8.47 -4.77
C VAL A 7 32.61 8.05 -5.63
N SER A 8 33.84 8.41 -5.27
CA SER A 8 35.03 7.99 -6.03
C SER A 8 35.27 6.48 -5.98
N LEU A 9 35.06 5.84 -4.82
CA LEU A 9 35.17 4.39 -4.66
C LEU A 9 34.15 3.61 -5.52
N ILE A 10 32.96 4.17 -5.75
CA ILE A 10 31.94 3.55 -6.60
C ILE A 10 32.32 3.64 -8.09
N MET A 11 32.98 4.72 -8.50
CA MET A 11 33.36 4.93 -9.91
C MET A 11 34.67 4.22 -10.29
N ASP A 12 35.66 4.12 -9.39
CA ASP A 12 36.93 3.44 -9.67
C ASP A 12 36.77 1.91 -9.88
N ASN A 13 35.69 1.31 -9.37
CA ASN A 13 35.38 -0.11 -9.60
C ASN A 13 34.93 -0.42 -11.04
N GLU A 14 34.66 0.57 -11.89
CA GLU A 14 34.26 0.32 -13.29
C GLU A 14 35.43 -0.04 -14.21
N ALA A 15 36.67 0.32 -13.85
CA ALA A 15 37.82 0.22 -14.75
C ALA A 15 38.49 -1.17 -14.82
N GLY A 16 38.07 -2.14 -13.98
CA GLY A 16 38.82 -3.39 -13.78
C GLY A 16 38.03 -4.70 -13.86
N GLU A 17 36.73 -4.70 -14.17
CA GLU A 17 35.92 -5.92 -14.12
C GLU A 17 35.71 -6.54 -15.52
N GLU A 18 36.61 -7.44 -15.91
CA GLU A 18 36.40 -8.47 -16.95
C GLU A 18 35.56 -9.64 -16.38
N GLY A 19 34.32 -9.36 -16.02
CA GLY A 19 33.36 -10.35 -15.51
C GLY A 19 32.08 -10.38 -16.33
N GLU A 20 31.28 -11.44 -16.15
CA GLU A 20 29.90 -11.50 -16.65
C GLU A 20 29.08 -10.38 -16.00
N LYS A 21 28.37 -9.60 -16.81
CA LYS A 21 27.60 -8.43 -16.36
C LYS A 21 26.14 -8.56 -16.76
N VAL A 22 25.26 -8.05 -15.91
CA VAL A 22 23.85 -7.85 -16.25
C VAL A 22 23.73 -6.57 -17.07
N THR A 23 22.97 -6.63 -18.17
CA THR A 23 22.71 -5.46 -19.00
C THR A 23 21.43 -4.78 -18.54
N LEU A 24 21.52 -3.48 -18.24
CA LEU A 24 20.37 -2.63 -17.91
C LEU A 24 20.09 -1.70 -19.09
N MET A 25 18.85 -1.68 -19.55
CA MET A 25 18.41 -0.82 -20.64
C MET A 25 16.92 -0.49 -20.51
N THR A 26 16.45 0.47 -21.31
CA THR A 26 15.02 0.76 -21.42
C THR A 26 14.35 -0.20 -22.41
N LEU A 27 13.03 -0.39 -22.29
CA LEU A 27 12.25 -1.21 -23.24
C LEU A 27 12.45 -0.80 -24.71
N HIS A 28 12.56 0.51 -24.96
CA HIS A 28 12.81 1.05 -26.30
C HIS A 28 14.19 0.63 -26.84
N ALA A 29 15.21 0.62 -25.99
CA ALA A 29 16.56 0.22 -26.37
C ALA A 29 16.72 -1.29 -26.60
N ALA A 30 15.82 -2.09 -26.02
CA ALA A 30 15.83 -3.56 -26.16
C ALA A 30 15.32 -4.06 -27.52
N LYS A 31 14.82 -3.16 -28.40
CA LYS A 31 14.25 -3.53 -29.70
C LYS A 31 15.29 -4.23 -30.58
N GLY A 32 14.98 -5.48 -30.98
CA GLY A 32 15.86 -6.29 -31.84
C GLY A 32 16.98 -7.02 -31.09
N LEU A 33 16.98 -6.98 -29.76
CA LEU A 33 17.86 -7.78 -28.91
C LEU A 33 17.05 -8.93 -28.28
N GLU A 34 17.70 -10.04 -27.97
CA GLU A 34 17.08 -11.20 -27.32
C GLU A 34 18.04 -11.73 -26.25
N PHE A 35 17.47 -12.23 -25.14
CA PHE A 35 18.22 -12.66 -23.98
C PHE A 35 17.59 -13.93 -23.38
N PRO A 36 18.39 -14.86 -22.83
CA PRO A 36 17.87 -16.06 -22.17
C PRO A 36 16.88 -15.73 -21.04
N ALA A 37 17.22 -14.74 -20.20
CA ALA A 37 16.41 -14.28 -19.09
C ALA A 37 16.22 -12.76 -19.12
N VAL A 38 14.97 -12.31 -18.98
CA VAL A 38 14.61 -10.89 -18.94
C VAL A 38 13.83 -10.58 -17.66
N PHE A 39 14.24 -9.51 -16.99
CA PHE A 39 13.54 -8.97 -15.83
C PHE A 39 12.91 -7.63 -16.21
N LEU A 40 11.59 -7.54 -16.05
CA LEU A 40 10.80 -6.37 -16.36
C LEU A 40 10.25 -5.75 -15.07
N PRO A 41 11.02 -4.88 -14.40
CA PRO A 41 10.55 -4.19 -13.20
C PRO A 41 9.68 -2.98 -13.55
N GLY A 42 8.84 -2.56 -12.61
CA GLY A 42 8.07 -1.32 -12.70
C GLY A 42 6.80 -1.43 -13.53
N TRP A 43 6.19 -2.62 -13.59
CA TRP A 43 4.86 -2.81 -14.19
C TRP A 43 3.76 -2.28 -13.27
N GLU A 44 3.68 -0.96 -13.20
CA GLU A 44 2.79 -0.22 -12.31
C GLU A 44 1.96 0.79 -13.10
N ASP A 45 0.66 0.89 -12.83
CA ASP A 45 -0.19 1.89 -13.46
C ASP A 45 0.33 3.30 -13.14
N GLY A 46 0.51 4.11 -14.18
CA GLY A 46 1.12 5.45 -14.11
C GLY A 46 2.61 5.49 -14.45
N LEU A 47 3.34 4.39 -14.24
CA LEU A 47 4.73 4.21 -14.70
C LEU A 47 4.76 3.46 -16.04
N PHE A 48 4.11 2.30 -16.09
CA PHE A 48 3.96 1.46 -17.27
C PHE A 48 2.60 0.74 -17.24
N PRO A 49 1.57 1.24 -17.96
CA PRO A 49 1.63 2.30 -18.97
C PRO A 49 1.92 3.68 -18.40
N SER A 50 2.72 4.47 -19.12
CA SER A 50 3.04 5.85 -18.76
C SER A 50 1.79 6.74 -18.74
N GLN A 51 1.56 7.42 -17.62
CA GLN A 51 0.44 8.36 -17.49
C GLN A 51 0.50 9.47 -18.54
N ARG A 52 1.69 9.96 -18.86
CA ARG A 52 1.89 11.02 -19.87
C ARG A 52 1.45 10.57 -21.26
N SER A 53 1.79 9.34 -21.65
CA SER A 53 1.41 8.78 -22.95
C SER A 53 -0.12 8.71 -23.09
N MET A 54 -0.80 8.34 -22.01
CA MET A 54 -2.26 8.33 -21.95
C MET A 54 -2.88 9.73 -21.99
N ASP A 55 -2.30 10.71 -21.28
CA ASP A 55 -2.82 12.08 -21.27
C ASP A 55 -2.68 12.77 -22.64
N GLU A 56 -1.56 12.54 -23.35
CA GLU A 56 -1.28 13.17 -24.65
C GLU A 56 -2.08 12.57 -25.81
N SER A 57 -2.33 11.26 -25.78
CA SER A 57 -2.84 10.54 -26.94
C SER A 57 -3.96 9.53 -26.64
N GLY A 58 -4.45 9.53 -25.41
CA GLY A 58 -5.59 8.74 -24.96
C GLY A 58 -5.42 7.25 -25.24
N VAL A 59 -6.43 6.67 -25.87
CA VAL A 59 -6.47 5.25 -26.26
C VAL A 59 -5.30 4.87 -27.16
N ARG A 60 -4.89 5.76 -28.07
CA ARG A 60 -3.76 5.48 -28.98
C ARG A 60 -2.44 5.36 -28.22
N GLY A 61 -2.23 6.18 -27.19
CA GLY A 61 -1.05 6.10 -26.33
C GLY A 61 -1.00 4.81 -25.54
N LEU A 62 -2.14 4.39 -25.00
CA LEU A 62 -2.24 3.12 -24.32
C LEU A 62 -1.89 1.94 -25.24
N GLU A 63 -2.38 1.96 -26.48
CA GLU A 63 -2.04 0.94 -27.49
C GLU A 63 -0.56 0.94 -27.87
N GLU A 64 0.11 2.09 -27.85
CA GLU A 64 1.56 2.16 -28.07
C GLU A 64 2.34 1.56 -26.90
N GLU A 65 1.95 1.88 -25.65
CA GLU A 65 2.53 1.27 -24.44
C GLU A 65 2.30 -0.26 -24.42
N ARG A 66 1.14 -0.72 -24.90
CA ARG A 66 0.83 -2.14 -25.09
C ARG A 66 1.79 -2.81 -26.09
N ARG A 67 2.14 -2.13 -27.19
CA ARG A 67 3.16 -2.62 -28.13
C ARG A 67 4.54 -2.68 -27.48
N LEU A 68 4.89 -1.71 -26.65
CA LEU A 68 6.12 -1.75 -25.87
C LEU A 68 6.15 -2.92 -24.88
N ALA A 69 5.01 -3.24 -24.24
CA ALA A 69 4.87 -4.37 -23.34
C ALA A 69 5.14 -5.69 -24.07
N TYR A 70 4.52 -5.85 -25.25
CA TYR A 70 4.75 -6.99 -26.13
C TYR A 70 6.22 -7.11 -26.54
N VAL A 71 6.85 -6.00 -26.95
CA VAL A 71 8.28 -6.00 -27.31
C VAL A 71 9.10 -6.47 -26.12
N GLY A 72 8.87 -5.94 -24.92
CA GLY A 72 9.57 -6.31 -23.69
C GLY A 72 9.47 -7.78 -23.34
N ILE A 73 8.25 -8.33 -23.33
CA ILE A 73 8.01 -9.74 -23.01
C ILE A 73 8.70 -10.65 -24.04
N THR A 74 8.62 -10.30 -25.33
CA THR A 74 9.20 -11.11 -26.41
C THR A 74 10.71 -10.99 -26.56
N ARG A 75 11.41 -10.22 -25.69
CA ARG A 75 12.88 -10.24 -25.67
C ARG A 75 13.42 -11.43 -24.88
N ALA A 76 12.59 -12.09 -24.08
CA ALA A 76 12.96 -13.28 -23.33
C ALA A 76 12.88 -14.53 -24.20
N GLU A 77 13.96 -15.32 -24.22
CA GLU A 77 13.99 -16.60 -24.91
C GLU A 77 13.48 -17.75 -24.01
N GLU A 78 13.88 -17.75 -22.73
CA GLU A 78 13.54 -18.83 -21.79
C GLU A 78 12.65 -18.33 -20.63
N VAL A 79 13.06 -17.25 -19.95
CA VAL A 79 12.37 -16.77 -18.74
C VAL A 79 12.13 -15.27 -18.79
N CYS A 80 10.87 -14.88 -18.59
CA CYS A 80 10.46 -13.49 -18.40
C CYS A 80 9.87 -13.31 -17.00
N THR A 81 10.50 -12.47 -16.17
CA THR A 81 10.00 -12.14 -14.83
C THR A 81 9.48 -10.71 -14.82
N ILE A 82 8.20 -10.53 -14.54
CA ILE A 82 7.56 -9.23 -14.38
C ILE A 82 7.42 -8.90 -12.89
N SER A 83 7.75 -7.66 -12.51
CA SER A 83 7.59 -7.20 -11.13
C SER A 83 7.07 -5.76 -11.06
N PHE A 84 6.36 -5.48 -9.97
CA PHE A 84 5.80 -4.18 -9.62
C PHE A 84 6.08 -3.94 -8.12
N ALA A 85 6.07 -2.69 -7.68
CA ALA A 85 6.15 -2.33 -6.27
C ALA A 85 4.80 -1.79 -5.79
N GLY A 86 4.34 -2.17 -4.59
CA GLY A 86 3.12 -1.58 -3.99
C GLY A 86 3.33 -0.14 -3.50
N ASN A 87 4.57 0.21 -3.14
CA ASN A 87 4.97 1.57 -2.76
C ASN A 87 6.29 1.93 -3.43
N ARG A 88 6.34 3.06 -4.12
CA ARG A 88 7.54 3.55 -4.82
C ARG A 88 7.87 4.96 -4.36
N ARG A 89 9.15 5.25 -4.18
CA ARG A 89 9.64 6.60 -3.92
C ARG A 89 9.95 7.30 -5.25
N VAL A 90 9.17 8.31 -5.60
CA VAL A 90 9.33 9.10 -6.83
C VAL A 90 9.54 10.56 -6.45
N TYR A 91 10.61 11.19 -6.96
CA TYR A 91 11.00 12.58 -6.63
C TYR A 91 11.01 12.88 -5.12
N GLY A 92 11.48 11.92 -4.33
CA GLY A 92 11.60 12.05 -2.88
C GLY A 92 10.33 11.77 -2.08
N GLN A 93 9.16 11.66 -2.72
CA GLN A 93 7.87 11.36 -2.10
C GLN A 93 7.50 9.88 -2.26
N TRP A 94 6.88 9.30 -1.22
CA TRP A 94 6.31 7.96 -1.31
C TRP A 94 4.95 8.01 -2.00
N GLN A 95 4.76 7.17 -2.99
CA GLN A 95 3.50 7.02 -3.71
C GLN A 95 3.09 5.55 -3.67
N SER A 96 1.82 5.31 -3.36
CA SER A 96 1.21 3.99 -3.48
C SER A 96 0.97 3.73 -4.96
N GLN A 97 1.46 2.60 -5.45
CA GLN A 97 1.36 2.24 -6.85
C GLN A 97 0.39 1.07 -6.98
N MET A 98 -0.42 1.11 -8.05
CA MET A 98 -1.24 -0.03 -8.43
C MET A 98 -0.51 -0.86 -9.48
N PRO A 99 -0.77 -2.17 -9.56
CA PRO A 99 -0.22 -3.03 -10.61
C PRO A 99 -0.62 -2.53 -11.98
N SER A 100 0.23 -2.75 -12.97
CA SER A 100 -0.10 -2.43 -14.36
C SER A 100 -1.30 -3.25 -14.82
N ARG A 101 -2.24 -2.59 -15.50
CA ARG A 101 -3.35 -3.26 -16.19
C ARG A 101 -2.90 -4.33 -17.19
N PHE A 102 -1.68 -4.24 -17.72
CA PHE A 102 -1.15 -5.23 -18.66
C PHE A 102 -0.86 -6.58 -18.00
N ILE A 103 -0.80 -6.65 -16.67
CA ILE A 103 -0.63 -7.92 -15.94
C ILE A 103 -1.89 -8.78 -16.09
N ASP A 104 -3.07 -8.18 -15.94
CA ASP A 104 -4.36 -8.88 -16.00
C ASP A 104 -4.73 -9.34 -17.42
N GLU A 105 -4.02 -8.83 -18.42
CA GLU A 105 -4.21 -9.21 -19.82
C GLU A 105 -3.37 -10.42 -20.24
N LEU A 106 -2.43 -10.86 -19.39
CA LEU A 106 -1.61 -12.03 -19.66
C LEU A 106 -2.42 -13.32 -19.44
N PRO A 107 -2.29 -14.33 -20.32
CA PRO A 107 -2.99 -15.59 -20.13
C PRO A 107 -2.54 -16.30 -18.85
N GLU A 108 -3.46 -16.54 -17.91
CA GLU A 108 -3.17 -17.17 -16.62
C GLU A 108 -2.47 -18.54 -16.75
N ALA A 109 -2.77 -19.29 -17.81
CA ALA A 109 -2.16 -20.60 -18.08
C ALA A 109 -0.64 -20.55 -18.34
N HIS A 110 -0.09 -19.37 -18.60
CA HIS A 110 1.33 -19.16 -18.90
C HIS A 110 2.02 -18.26 -17.87
N VAL A 111 1.36 -17.96 -16.75
CA VAL A 111 1.86 -17.06 -15.72
C VAL A 111 1.92 -17.78 -14.38
N ASP A 112 3.13 -17.95 -13.86
CA ASP A 112 3.34 -18.40 -12.48
C ASP A 112 3.40 -17.19 -11.54
N VAL A 113 2.38 -17.04 -10.70
CA VAL A 113 2.32 -15.95 -9.71
C VAL A 113 3.19 -16.29 -8.51
N LEU A 114 4.36 -15.64 -8.44
CA LEU A 114 5.32 -15.81 -7.35
C LEU A 114 4.98 -15.00 -6.08
N THR A 115 4.00 -14.11 -6.15
CA THR A 115 3.61 -13.26 -5.01
C THR A 115 2.67 -14.02 -4.07
N PRO A 116 2.95 -14.11 -2.75
CA PRO A 116 2.04 -14.73 -1.81
C PRO A 116 0.67 -14.03 -1.83
N PRO A 117 -0.44 -14.78 -1.95
CA PRO A 117 -1.77 -14.20 -1.81
C PRO A 117 -1.89 -13.60 -0.40
N GLY A 118 -2.01 -12.27 -0.33
CA GLY A 118 -2.09 -11.51 0.92
C GLY A 118 -1.02 -10.43 1.13
N LEU A 119 0.03 -10.37 0.30
CA LEU A 119 0.95 -9.20 0.32
C LEU A 119 0.30 -7.96 -0.30
N TYR A 120 -0.65 -8.18 -1.22
CA TYR A 120 -1.63 -7.18 -1.61
C TYR A 120 -2.75 -7.13 -0.57
N GLY A 121 -2.65 -6.16 0.33
CA GLY A 121 -3.77 -5.78 1.17
C GLY A 121 -4.89 -5.21 0.30
N GLY A 122 -5.98 -5.97 0.15
CA GLY A 122 -7.22 -5.49 -0.47
C GLY A 122 -7.71 -6.43 -1.56
N GLY A 123 -8.84 -7.08 -1.30
CA GLY A 123 -9.39 -8.13 -2.15
C GLY A 123 -9.71 -7.66 -3.57
N TYR A 124 -9.05 -8.28 -4.53
CA TYR A 124 -9.58 -8.48 -5.87
C TYR A 124 -9.51 -9.98 -6.14
N GLY A 125 -10.69 -10.63 -6.21
CA GLY A 125 -10.83 -12.01 -6.68
C GLY A 125 -10.79 -13.14 -5.64
N ALA A 126 -11.57 -13.07 -4.54
CA ALA A 126 -11.86 -14.29 -3.75
C ALA A 126 -13.14 -14.15 -2.90
N ALA A 127 -14.27 -13.88 -3.54
CA ALA A 127 -15.55 -14.27 -2.97
C ALA A 127 -15.83 -15.74 -3.31
N ALA A 128 -15.06 -16.68 -2.75
CA ALA A 128 -15.47 -18.08 -2.62
C ALA A 128 -14.47 -18.92 -1.80
N SER A 129 -15.02 -19.52 -0.74
CA SER A 129 -14.59 -20.76 -0.09
C SER A 129 -13.49 -20.70 0.98
N SER A 130 -13.95 -20.97 2.19
CA SER A 130 -13.26 -21.39 3.41
C SER A 130 -12.42 -22.67 3.24
N GLY A 131 -11.39 -22.62 2.37
CA GLY A 131 -10.52 -23.78 2.08
C GLY A 131 -9.06 -23.42 1.76
N ILE A 132 -8.65 -22.16 1.94
CA ILE A 132 -7.30 -21.68 1.59
C ILE A 132 -6.27 -22.04 2.69
N GLU A 133 -6.69 -22.16 3.95
CA GLU A 133 -5.77 -22.51 5.06
C GLU A 133 -5.15 -23.91 4.90
N SER A 134 -5.89 -24.89 4.35
CA SER A 134 -5.35 -26.24 4.13
C SER A 134 -4.39 -26.30 2.94
N ARG A 135 -4.63 -25.52 1.88
CA ARG A 135 -3.78 -25.50 0.68
C ARG A 135 -2.48 -24.72 0.88
N ALA A 136 -2.49 -23.70 1.74
CA ALA A 136 -1.27 -22.98 2.13
C ALA A 136 -0.36 -23.83 3.06
N ALA A 137 -0.93 -24.78 3.80
CA ALA A 137 -0.16 -25.71 4.63
C ALA A 137 0.47 -26.87 3.83
N GLU A 138 -0.12 -27.25 2.69
CA GLU A 138 0.37 -28.35 1.83
C GLU A 138 1.38 -27.90 0.74
N ALA A 139 1.52 -26.60 0.48
CA ALA A 139 2.46 -26.06 -0.50
C ALA A 139 3.92 -26.12 -0.01
N ASN A 140 4.51 -27.30 -0.18
CA ASN A 140 5.81 -27.76 0.30
C ASN A 140 7.03 -27.12 -0.41
N VAL A 141 7.00 -25.83 -0.80
CA VAL A 141 7.96 -25.28 -1.80
C VAL A 141 8.82 -24.10 -1.32
N TYR A 142 8.71 -23.59 -0.09
CA TYR A 142 9.58 -22.48 0.33
C TYR A 142 10.15 -22.60 1.74
N ASN A 143 11.27 -23.33 1.85
CA ASN A 143 12.01 -23.54 3.10
C ASN A 143 13.11 -22.49 3.29
N SER A 144 12.76 -21.20 3.24
CA SER A 144 13.73 -20.13 3.53
C SER A 144 14.07 -20.12 5.03
N PRO A 145 15.32 -19.81 5.43
CA PRO A 145 15.71 -19.74 6.84
C PRO A 145 14.88 -18.74 7.66
N GLY A 146 14.29 -17.73 7.00
CA GLY A 146 13.35 -16.80 7.60
C GLY A 146 11.98 -17.41 7.89
N TRP A 147 11.45 -18.23 6.98
CA TRP A 147 10.16 -18.91 7.13
C TRP A 147 10.17 -19.93 8.27
N ARG A 148 11.28 -20.67 8.41
CA ARG A 148 11.48 -21.64 9.51
C ARG A 148 11.48 -20.96 10.89
N ARG A 149 12.04 -19.75 10.99
CA ARG A 149 12.00 -18.93 12.22
C ARG A 149 10.59 -18.41 12.52
N LEU A 150 9.81 -18.08 11.49
CA LEU A 150 8.43 -17.63 11.62
C LEU A 150 7.51 -18.77 12.08
N GLN A 151 7.70 -19.97 11.52
CA GLN A 151 6.94 -21.18 11.86
C GLN A 151 7.28 -21.68 13.28
N ALA A 152 8.55 -21.66 13.68
CA ALA A 152 8.97 -21.99 15.04
C ALA A 152 8.42 -21.01 16.10
N ARG A 153 8.15 -19.76 15.73
CA ARG A 153 7.52 -18.75 16.60
C ARG A 153 5.99 -18.75 16.53
N GLY A 154 5.39 -19.54 15.64
CA GLY A 154 3.94 -19.62 15.46
C GLY A 154 3.22 -20.41 16.55
N GLY A 155 3.92 -21.33 17.23
CA GLY A 155 3.36 -22.17 18.31
C GLY A 155 3.36 -21.54 19.70
N GLU A 156 4.11 -20.45 19.91
CA GLU A 156 4.24 -19.75 21.19
C GLU A 156 3.75 -18.30 21.08
N ARG A 157 2.48 -18.12 20.72
CA ARG A 157 1.79 -16.87 21.05
C ARG A 157 0.93 -17.13 22.28
N PRO A 158 1.20 -16.51 23.45
CA PRO A 158 0.16 -16.45 24.47
C PRO A 158 -1.05 -15.76 23.83
N MET A 159 -2.23 -16.39 23.94
CA MET A 159 -3.49 -15.85 23.46
C MET A 159 -3.70 -14.47 24.08
N THR A 160 -3.40 -13.41 23.32
CA THR A 160 -3.98 -12.10 23.60
C THR A 160 -5.43 -12.19 23.13
N GLN A 161 -6.38 -11.96 24.05
CA GLN A 161 -7.81 -11.94 23.74
C GLN A 161 -8.07 -11.07 22.51
N PRO A 162 -8.93 -11.51 21.57
CA PRO A 162 -9.31 -10.72 20.42
C PRO A 162 -9.96 -9.42 20.91
N ARG A 163 -9.28 -8.28 20.67
CA ARG A 163 -9.96 -6.99 20.66
C ARG A 163 -10.86 -7.01 19.43
N GLU A 164 -12.17 -7.06 19.66
CA GLU A 164 -13.18 -6.97 18.62
C GLU A 164 -12.85 -5.84 17.63
N THR A 165 -12.54 -6.22 16.40
CA THR A 165 -12.65 -5.33 15.25
C THR A 165 -14.13 -5.05 15.05
N ARG A 166 -14.61 -3.95 15.63
CA ARG A 166 -15.94 -3.43 15.33
C ARG A 166 -15.98 -3.07 13.86
N HIS A 167 -16.65 -3.90 13.08
CA HIS A 167 -17.18 -3.55 11.78
C HIS A 167 -17.96 -2.24 11.93
N SER A 168 -17.58 -1.22 11.14
CA SER A 168 -18.40 -0.03 10.97
C SER A 168 -19.60 -0.40 10.10
N ILE A 169 -20.60 -1.01 10.73
CA ILE A 169 -21.97 -0.93 10.27
C ILE A 169 -22.31 0.56 10.34
N ILE A 170 -22.77 1.12 9.22
CA ILE A 170 -23.39 2.45 9.22
C ILE A 170 -24.72 2.26 9.96
N ASP A 171 -24.66 2.29 11.29
CA ASP A 171 -25.81 2.52 12.13
C ASP A 171 -26.06 4.03 12.12
N ALA A 172 -27.24 4.42 11.63
CA ALA A 172 -27.74 5.78 11.60
C ALA A 172 -28.10 6.33 13.00
N GLU A 173 -27.59 5.71 14.07
CA GLU A 173 -27.82 6.07 15.46
C GLU A 173 -26.48 6.08 16.21
N ALA A 174 -25.54 6.90 15.74
CA ALA A 174 -24.47 7.39 16.61
C ALA A 174 -25.10 8.28 17.68
N LEU A 175 -25.60 7.62 18.74
CA LEU A 175 -25.96 8.26 20.01
C LEU A 175 -24.80 9.17 20.40
N SER A 176 -25.09 10.47 20.39
CA SER A 176 -24.28 11.45 21.07
C SER A 176 -24.05 10.92 22.48
N ALA A 177 -22.79 10.64 22.86
CA ALA A 177 -22.44 10.23 24.23
C ALA A 177 -22.73 11.33 25.27
N HIS A 178 -23.40 12.40 24.85
CA HIS A 178 -23.70 13.58 25.62
C HIS A 178 -25.19 13.83 25.63
N THR A 179 -25.69 14.27 26.78
CA THR A 179 -27.09 14.64 26.97
C THR A 179 -27.23 16.14 27.17
N VAL A 180 -28.35 16.72 26.75
CA VAL A 180 -28.65 18.14 27.03
C VAL A 180 -28.75 18.31 28.55
N GLY A 181 -28.04 19.30 29.08
CA GLY A 181 -27.89 19.56 30.52
C GLY A 181 -26.61 18.99 31.15
N GLU A 182 -25.85 18.18 30.42
CA GLU A 182 -24.59 17.60 30.91
C GLU A 182 -23.50 18.67 31.08
N ARG A 183 -22.74 18.55 32.17
CA ARG A 183 -21.61 19.43 32.48
C ARG A 183 -20.36 18.90 31.80
N VAL A 184 -19.72 19.77 31.03
CA VAL A 184 -18.60 19.42 30.17
C VAL A 184 -17.47 20.44 30.25
N PHE A 185 -16.27 20.04 29.86
CA PHE A 185 -15.08 20.88 29.85
C PHE A 185 -14.53 21.06 28.43
N HIS A 186 -14.17 22.30 28.09
CA HIS A 186 -13.43 22.64 26.88
C HIS A 186 -12.13 23.36 27.23
N GLN A 187 -11.00 22.92 26.67
CA GLN A 187 -9.66 23.44 26.99
C GLN A 187 -9.54 24.97 26.93
N LYS A 188 -10.22 25.62 25.98
CA LYS A 188 -10.19 27.08 25.80
C LYS A 188 -11.26 27.86 26.59
N PHE A 189 -12.41 27.23 26.85
CA PHE A 189 -13.60 27.94 27.35
C PHE A 189 -13.97 27.56 28.79
N GLY A 190 -13.31 26.53 29.33
CA GLY A 190 -13.55 26.02 30.67
C GLY A 190 -14.80 25.15 30.73
N TYR A 191 -15.42 25.14 31.91
CA TYR A 191 -16.64 24.38 32.15
C TYR A 191 -17.87 25.06 31.54
N GLY A 192 -18.79 24.23 31.04
CA GLY A 192 -20.08 24.66 30.54
C GLY A 192 -21.12 23.54 30.59
N ALA A 193 -22.38 23.90 30.37
CA ALA A 193 -23.49 22.95 30.28
C ALA A 193 -24.03 22.91 28.84
N ILE A 194 -24.28 21.71 28.32
CA ILE A 194 -24.86 21.53 26.99
C ILE A 194 -26.31 22.03 27.00
N ILE A 195 -26.66 22.93 26.09
CA ILE A 195 -28.02 23.46 25.93
C ILE A 195 -28.75 22.89 24.71
N ALA A 196 -28.02 22.47 23.67
CA ALA A 196 -28.59 21.83 22.49
C ALA A 196 -27.58 20.92 21.78
N ILE A 197 -28.08 19.91 21.06
CA ILE A 197 -27.28 18.95 20.30
C ILE A 197 -27.78 18.98 18.85
N GLU A 198 -26.90 19.33 17.92
CA GLU A 198 -27.14 19.37 16.47
C GLU A 198 -26.13 18.44 15.79
N GLY A 199 -26.42 17.14 15.74
CA GLY A 199 -25.54 16.14 15.11
C GLY A 199 -24.17 16.06 15.81
N ASP A 200 -23.12 16.51 15.13
CA ASP A 200 -21.74 16.52 15.68
C ASP A 200 -21.39 17.81 16.45
N LYS A 201 -22.29 18.80 16.48
CA LYS A 201 -22.10 20.09 17.16
C LYS A 201 -22.97 20.19 18.41
N LEU A 202 -22.35 20.69 19.47
CA LEU A 202 -22.96 20.96 20.76
C LEU A 202 -23.03 22.46 20.96
N GLU A 203 -24.19 22.97 21.34
CA GLU A 203 -24.32 24.31 21.85
C GLU A 203 -24.16 24.27 23.37
N ILE A 204 -23.17 24.98 23.90
CA ILE A 204 -22.74 24.89 25.30
C ILE A 204 -22.73 26.30 25.90
N ALA A 205 -23.38 26.45 27.05
CA ALA A 205 -23.30 27.64 27.87
C ALA A 205 -22.08 27.54 28.82
N PHE A 206 -20.98 28.20 28.46
CA PHE A 206 -19.74 28.22 29.26
C PHE A 206 -19.80 29.28 30.36
N GLU A 207 -19.34 28.94 31.57
CA GLU A 207 -19.35 29.83 32.74
C GLU A 207 -18.54 31.12 32.51
N LYS A 208 -17.43 31.03 31.77
CA LYS A 208 -16.52 32.16 31.52
C LYS A 208 -16.62 32.77 30.11
N ALA A 209 -17.24 32.05 29.16
CA ALA A 209 -17.21 32.39 27.73
C ALA A 209 -18.60 32.56 27.10
N GLY A 210 -19.69 32.39 27.88
CA GLY A 210 -21.06 32.46 27.39
C GLY A 210 -21.42 31.30 26.47
N THR A 211 -22.51 31.43 25.71
CA THR A 211 -22.99 30.39 24.80
C THR A 211 -22.12 30.28 23.54
N LYS A 212 -21.61 29.08 23.24
CA LYS A 212 -20.81 28.80 22.04
C LYS A 212 -21.19 27.45 21.44
N LYS A 213 -21.13 27.37 20.10
CA LYS A 213 -21.25 26.11 19.35
C LYS A 213 -19.87 25.48 19.17
N VAL A 214 -19.70 24.23 19.60
CA VAL A 214 -18.43 23.48 19.61
C VAL A 214 -18.67 22.06 19.09
N VAL A 215 -17.70 21.47 18.39
CA VAL A 215 -17.82 20.08 17.90
C VAL A 215 -17.58 19.10 19.06
N ALA A 216 -18.40 18.06 19.16
CA ALA A 216 -18.42 17.11 20.28
C ALA A 216 -17.05 16.47 20.59
N ARG A 217 -16.20 16.27 19.58
CA ARG A 217 -14.85 15.70 19.74
C ARG A 217 -13.88 16.52 20.61
N PHE A 218 -14.14 17.81 20.81
CA PHE A 218 -13.27 18.73 21.56
C PHE A 218 -13.76 18.95 23.00
N ILE A 219 -14.70 18.14 23.45
CA ILE A 219 -15.36 18.24 24.73
C ILE A 219 -15.02 17.01 25.56
N THR A 220 -14.65 17.23 26.82
CA THR A 220 -14.36 16.17 27.79
C THR A 220 -15.44 16.19 28.87
N GLY A 221 -15.83 15.02 29.37
CA GLY A 221 -16.72 14.91 30.54
C GLY A 221 -16.08 15.57 31.75
N ALA A 222 -16.89 16.16 32.64
CA ALA A 222 -16.38 16.85 33.84
C ALA A 222 -15.55 15.93 34.77
N ASP A 223 -15.79 14.61 34.70
CA ASP A 223 -15.13 13.60 35.53
C ASP A 223 -13.84 13.02 34.90
N ASP A 224 -13.58 13.30 33.62
CA ASP A 224 -12.47 12.72 32.83
C ASP A 224 -11.32 13.72 32.60
N VAL A 225 -11.22 14.79 33.40
CA VAL A 225 -10.14 15.78 33.25
C VAL A 225 -8.83 15.17 33.76
N PRO A 226 -7.84 14.85 32.88
CA PRO A 226 -6.51 14.47 33.34
C PRO A 226 -5.82 15.75 33.83
N PHE A 227 -5.29 15.71 35.05
CA PHE A 227 -4.54 16.80 35.68
C PHE A 227 -3.55 17.51 34.75
#